data_AF-A0A7R9T6L1-F1
#
_entry.id   AF-A0A7R9T6L1-F1
#
_cell.length_a   1.000
_cell.length_b   1.000
_cell.length_c   1.000
_cell.angle_alpha   90.00
_cell.angle_beta   90.00
_cell.angle_gamma   90.00
#
_symmetry.space_group_name_H-M   'P 1'
#
loop_
_entity.id
_entity.type
_entity.pdbx_description
1 polymer ?
#
loop_
_entity_poly.entity_id
_entity_poly.type
_entity_poly.pdbx_seq_one_letter_code
_entity_poly.pdbx_strand_id
1 'polypeptide(L)'
;MLRAIARASRAVAGVDARRPTGRAIDARRAVGTFVGAESEELAYAPTKKVKFEPTEPTFMTQFTLNRANAKSTMEGAEDAERLVARLIGMLGGSLKTFYVTQTGAFDGVCVYTFPKNHDSRTFTCLLRSSAGYDRIETTKLMASADAAMCAKAAREVEKQLKK
;
A
#
# COMPACT_ATOMS: atom_id res chain seq x y z
N MET A 1 -5.04 -18.07 77.24
CA MET A 1 -3.76 -17.76 76.56
C MET A 1 -4.09 -16.73 75.47
N LEU A 2 -4.09 -15.41 75.68
CA LEU A 2 -3.19 -14.47 76.37
C LEU A 2 -1.89 -14.14 75.60
N ARG A 3 -2.02 -13.06 74.81
CA ARG A 3 -1.02 -12.07 74.33
C ARG A 3 -0.08 -12.39 73.14
N ALA A 4 -0.15 -11.47 72.17
CA ALA A 4 0.82 -11.25 71.11
C ALA A 4 2.07 -10.53 71.61
N ILE A 5 3.14 -10.58 70.82
CA ILE A 5 4.30 -9.68 70.91
C ILE A 5 4.49 -9.01 69.55
N ALA A 6 4.64 -7.69 69.55
CA ALA A 6 4.92 -6.87 68.39
C ALA A 6 6.11 -5.94 68.68
N ARG A 7 6.92 -5.67 67.63
CA ARG A 7 7.78 -4.48 67.36
C ARG A 7 8.76 -4.87 66.24
N ALA A 8 8.82 -4.19 65.09
CA ALA A 8 9.44 -2.88 64.85
C ALA A 8 10.96 -2.88 65.20
N SER A 9 11.91 -2.41 64.39
CA SER A 9 11.89 -1.58 63.17
C SER A 9 12.86 -2.20 62.10
N ARG A 10 13.43 -1.54 61.07
CA ARG A 10 13.52 -0.14 60.60
C ARG A 10 13.86 -0.14 59.09
N ALA A 11 13.67 0.97 58.36
CA ALA A 11 14.10 1.13 56.97
C ALA A 11 15.47 1.81 56.84
N VAL A 12 16.26 1.42 55.83
CA VAL A 12 17.41 2.18 55.27
C VAL A 12 17.44 1.93 53.75
N ALA A 13 17.66 2.99 52.96
CA ALA A 13 17.78 2.93 51.50
C ALA A 13 19.25 2.84 51.06
N GLY A 14 19.53 2.23 49.89
CA GLY A 14 20.90 2.11 49.36
C GLY A 14 21.01 1.47 47.97
N VAL A 15 21.21 2.32 46.97
CA VAL A 15 21.69 2.05 45.58
C VAL A 15 22.96 1.15 45.62
N ASP A 16 23.20 0.11 44.80
CA ASP A 16 23.33 0.10 43.34
C ASP A 16 23.52 -1.32 42.72
N ALA A 17 23.48 -1.39 41.38
CA ALA A 17 24.23 -2.28 40.47
C ALA A 17 24.19 -3.83 40.62
N ARG A 18 23.39 -4.49 39.76
CA ARG A 18 23.88 -5.21 38.54
C ARG A 18 22.74 -5.86 37.73
N ARG A 19 22.89 -5.85 36.39
CA ARG A 19 21.91 -6.31 35.39
C ARG A 19 21.76 -7.84 35.33
N PRO A 20 20.55 -8.35 35.02
CA PRO A 20 20.38 -9.44 34.06
C PRO A 20 19.99 -8.89 32.68
N THR A 21 20.59 -9.43 31.62
CA THR A 21 20.41 -8.99 30.24
C THR A 21 19.13 -9.57 29.61
N GLY A 22 18.04 -8.79 29.60
CA GLY A 22 16.89 -9.03 28.73
C GLY A 22 17.08 -8.38 27.36
N ARG A 23 16.92 -9.16 26.27
CA ARG A 23 17.05 -8.71 24.88
C ARG A 23 15.65 -8.53 24.26
N ALA A 24 15.52 -7.55 23.36
CA ALA A 24 14.32 -7.19 22.59
C ALA A 24 13.16 -6.58 23.44
N ILE A 25 12.36 -5.65 22.92
CA ILE A 25 12.10 -5.29 21.52
C ILE A 25 12.29 -3.78 21.31
N ASP A 26 13.15 -3.38 20.36
CA ASP A 26 13.25 -2.00 19.88
C ASP A 26 12.02 -1.66 19.01
N ALA A 27 10.96 -1.22 19.67
CA ALA A 27 9.84 -0.59 18.98
C ALA A 27 10.29 0.80 18.46
N ARG A 28 9.98 1.09 17.18
CA ARG A 28 10.36 2.32 16.44
C ARG A 28 11.76 2.33 15.81
N ARG A 29 12.13 1.23 15.13
CA ARG A 29 12.89 1.40 13.88
C ARG A 29 11.98 2.17 12.92
N ALA A 30 12.33 3.42 12.60
CA ALA A 30 11.55 4.24 11.70
C ALA A 30 11.30 3.49 10.38
N VAL A 31 10.09 3.60 9.83
CA VAL A 31 9.83 3.19 8.44
C VAL A 31 10.83 3.96 7.59
N GLY A 32 11.81 3.24 7.04
CA GLY A 32 12.92 3.86 6.35
C GLY A 32 12.39 4.78 5.26
N THR A 33 12.99 5.96 5.12
CA THR A 33 12.81 6.79 3.93
C THR A 33 13.38 6.02 2.75
N PHE A 34 12.57 5.15 2.16
CA PHE A 34 12.83 4.53 0.87
C PHE A 34 12.94 5.68 -0.13
N VAL A 35 14.18 6.05 -0.44
CA VAL A 35 14.52 6.76 -1.67
C VAL A 35 14.12 5.79 -2.77
N GLY A 36 12.95 6.02 -3.37
CA GLY A 36 12.17 4.97 -4.02
C GLY A 36 12.83 4.41 -5.28
N ALA A 37 12.39 3.23 -5.72
CA ALA A 37 12.86 2.57 -6.95
C ALA A 37 12.83 3.50 -8.20
N GLU A 38 11.89 4.46 -8.23
CA GLU A 38 11.81 5.54 -9.23
C GLU A 38 13.15 6.33 -9.40
N SER A 39 14.03 6.32 -8.40
CA SER A 39 15.34 6.98 -8.44
C SER A 39 16.45 6.11 -9.06
N GLU A 40 16.30 4.78 -9.02
CA GLU A 40 17.24 3.85 -9.65
C GLU A 40 16.95 3.70 -11.16
N GLU A 41 15.68 3.82 -11.57
CA GLU A 41 15.30 3.88 -13.00
C GLU A 41 15.97 5.04 -13.76
N LEU A 42 16.32 6.12 -13.06
CA LEU A 42 17.00 7.28 -13.64
C LEU A 42 18.47 7.02 -13.99
N ALA A 43 19.09 5.94 -13.51
CA ALA A 43 20.48 5.60 -13.81
C ALA A 43 20.71 5.22 -15.29
N TYR A 44 19.66 4.76 -15.97
CA TYR A 44 19.68 4.35 -17.39
C TYR A 44 18.90 5.32 -18.30
N ALA A 45 18.33 6.38 -17.74
CA ALA A 45 17.51 7.32 -18.51
C ALA A 45 18.38 8.27 -19.37
N PRO A 46 18.08 8.49 -20.65
CA PRO A 46 18.83 9.41 -21.50
C PRO A 46 18.75 10.85 -20.96
N THR A 47 19.86 11.59 -21.10
CA THR A 47 20.04 12.92 -20.48
C THR A 47 19.06 14.00 -20.96
N LYS A 48 18.42 13.83 -22.12
CA LYS A 48 17.31 14.68 -22.58
C LYS A 48 16.00 14.26 -21.91
N LYS A 49 15.68 14.91 -20.78
CA LYS A 49 14.41 14.75 -20.08
C LYS A 49 13.27 15.43 -20.85
N VAL A 50 12.36 14.63 -21.41
CA VAL A 50 11.00 15.11 -21.73
C VAL A 50 10.32 15.44 -20.40
N LYS A 51 9.87 16.68 -20.23
CA LYS A 51 9.12 17.10 -19.04
C LYS A 51 7.65 16.76 -19.24
N PHE A 52 7.14 15.85 -18.42
CA PHE A 52 5.72 15.60 -18.25
C PHE A 52 5.23 16.46 -17.08
N GLU A 53 3.94 16.81 -17.08
CA GLU A 53 3.33 17.47 -15.91
C GLU A 53 3.19 16.46 -14.76
N PRO A 54 3.29 16.91 -13.49
CA PRO A 54 3.16 16.03 -12.34
C PRO A 54 1.70 15.59 -12.13
N THR A 55 1.29 14.53 -12.80
CA THR A 55 -0.03 13.89 -12.68
C THR A 55 0.01 12.77 -11.64
N GLU A 56 -1.00 12.69 -10.75
CA GLU A 56 -1.13 11.56 -9.81
C GLU A 56 -1.33 10.23 -10.56
N PRO A 57 -0.50 9.19 -10.28
CA PRO A 57 -0.70 7.86 -10.84
C PRO A 57 -2.10 7.31 -10.53
N THR A 58 -2.86 7.06 -11.60
CA THR A 58 -4.17 6.40 -11.52
C THR A 58 -3.99 4.91 -11.76
N PHE A 59 -4.69 4.09 -10.99
CA PHE A 59 -4.68 2.64 -11.09
C PHE A 59 -6.12 2.13 -11.18
N MET A 60 -6.30 1.07 -11.95
CA MET A 60 -7.52 0.27 -11.99
C MET A 60 -7.17 -1.12 -11.45
N THR A 61 -7.95 -1.63 -10.51
CA THR A 61 -7.91 -3.04 -10.12
C THR A 61 -9.23 -3.71 -10.46
N GLN A 62 -9.15 -4.79 -11.25
CA GLN A 62 -10.24 -5.69 -11.58
C GLN A 62 -10.11 -6.94 -10.70
N PHE A 63 -11.21 -7.43 -10.15
CA PHE A 63 -11.19 -8.56 -9.24
C PHE A 63 -12.35 -9.53 -9.46
N THR A 64 -12.09 -10.80 -9.16
CA THR A 64 -13.05 -11.90 -9.19
C THR A 64 -13.11 -12.47 -7.78
N LEU A 65 -14.32 -12.61 -7.24
CA LEU A 65 -14.58 -13.15 -5.92
C LEU A 65 -14.54 -14.68 -5.96
N ASN A 66 -14.09 -15.29 -4.87
CA ASN A 66 -14.20 -16.73 -4.71
C ASN A 66 -15.69 -17.11 -4.67
N ARG A 67 -16.12 -18.03 -5.54
CA ARG A 67 -17.53 -18.43 -5.70
C ARG A 67 -18.21 -18.91 -4.41
N ALA A 68 -17.45 -19.40 -3.42
CA ALA A 68 -17.98 -19.75 -2.10
C ALA A 68 -18.48 -18.53 -1.31
N ASN A 69 -17.84 -17.36 -1.49
CA ASN A 69 -18.12 -16.11 -0.79
C ASN A 69 -18.84 -15.07 -1.67
N ALA A 70 -18.84 -15.27 -3.00
CA ALA A 70 -19.35 -14.29 -3.96
C ALA A 70 -20.78 -13.82 -3.64
N LYS A 71 -21.68 -14.73 -3.26
CA LYS A 71 -23.07 -14.38 -2.92
C LYS A 71 -23.15 -13.40 -1.74
N SER A 72 -22.50 -13.71 -0.61
CA SER A 72 -22.53 -12.86 0.58
C SER A 72 -21.78 -11.54 0.39
N THR A 73 -20.71 -11.52 -0.42
CA THR A 73 -19.99 -10.29 -0.74
C THR A 73 -20.72 -9.42 -1.77
N MET A 74 -21.49 -9.99 -2.70
CA MET A 74 -22.36 -9.23 -3.61
C MET A 74 -23.56 -8.61 -2.89
N GLU A 75 -24.18 -9.32 -1.94
CA GLU A 75 -25.24 -8.79 -1.08
C GLU A 75 -24.72 -7.64 -0.19
N GLY A 76 -23.42 -7.65 0.16
CA GLY A 76 -22.72 -6.60 0.94
C GLY A 76 -21.84 -5.64 0.11
N ALA A 77 -22.18 -5.38 -1.16
CA ALA A 77 -21.30 -4.62 -2.06
C ALA A 77 -20.92 -3.20 -1.56
N GLU A 78 -21.83 -2.48 -0.90
CA GLU A 78 -21.52 -1.18 -0.29
C GLU A 78 -20.46 -1.27 0.81
N ASP A 79 -20.48 -2.33 1.61
CA ASP A 79 -19.50 -2.54 2.68
C ASP A 79 -18.15 -2.99 2.11
N ALA A 80 -18.14 -3.72 0.98
CA ALA A 80 -16.93 -3.99 0.23
C ALA A 80 -16.30 -2.70 -0.33
N GLU A 81 -17.11 -1.78 -0.89
CA GLU A 81 -16.64 -0.45 -1.31
C GLU A 81 -16.07 0.34 -0.13
N ARG A 82 -16.79 0.44 0.99
CA ARG A 82 -16.32 1.13 2.21
C ARG A 82 -15.00 0.56 2.74
N LEU A 83 -14.83 -0.76 2.71
CA LEU A 83 -13.60 -1.44 3.10
C LEU A 83 -12.45 -1.08 2.15
N VAL A 84 -12.69 -1.13 0.83
CA VAL A 84 -11.71 -0.77 -0.20
C VAL A 84 -11.30 0.70 -0.09
N ALA A 85 -12.26 1.62 0.04
CA ALA A 85 -12.02 3.05 0.26
C ALA A 85 -11.18 3.29 1.51
N ARG A 86 -11.47 2.60 2.62
CA ARG A 86 -10.71 2.69 3.88
C ARG A 86 -9.27 2.18 3.73
N LEU A 87 -9.06 1.05 3.06
CA LEU A 87 -7.72 0.51 2.79
C LEU A 87 -6.89 1.47 1.92
N ILE A 88 -7.49 2.05 0.88
CA ILE A 88 -6.85 3.04 0.02
C ILE A 88 -6.50 4.30 0.80
N GLY A 89 -7.43 4.83 1.62
CA GLY A 89 -7.19 5.99 2.47
C GLY A 89 -6.10 5.76 3.54
N MET A 90 -6.03 4.56 4.14
CA MET A 90 -4.95 4.18 5.06
C MET A 90 -3.56 4.18 4.40
N LEU A 91 -3.50 3.93 3.09
CA LEU A 91 -2.27 3.97 2.29
C LEU A 91 -2.02 5.35 1.65
N GLY A 92 -2.79 6.38 2.04
CA GLY A 92 -2.63 7.75 1.53
C GLY A 92 -3.12 7.97 0.10
N GLY A 93 -3.95 7.06 -0.44
CA GLY A 93 -4.58 7.20 -1.75
C GLY A 93 -6.01 7.72 -1.70
N SER A 94 -6.62 7.85 -2.88
CA SER A 94 -8.01 8.26 -3.07
C SER A 94 -8.73 7.28 -4.00
N LEU A 95 -9.81 6.65 -3.51
CA LEU A 95 -10.74 5.92 -4.37
C LEU A 95 -11.49 6.93 -5.24
N LYS A 96 -11.51 6.72 -6.56
CA LYS A 96 -12.25 7.56 -7.52
C LYS A 96 -13.62 6.97 -7.81
N THR A 97 -13.67 5.69 -8.14
CA THR A 97 -14.91 4.95 -8.44
C THR A 97 -14.77 3.48 -8.09
N PHE A 98 -15.89 2.86 -7.71
CA PHE A 98 -16.03 1.43 -7.48
C PHE A 98 -17.24 0.94 -8.29
N TYR A 99 -17.10 -0.20 -8.96
CA TYR A 99 -18.13 -0.80 -9.80
C TYR A 99 -18.25 -2.29 -9.48
N VAL A 100 -19.48 -2.76 -9.35
CA VAL A 100 -19.81 -4.19 -9.44
C VAL A 100 -20.19 -4.48 -10.89
N THR A 101 -19.58 -5.49 -11.50
CA THR A 101 -19.79 -5.78 -12.93
C THR A 101 -20.89 -6.82 -13.12
N GLN A 102 -21.94 -6.45 -13.88
CA GLN A 102 -23.03 -7.36 -14.24
C GLN A 102 -22.62 -8.36 -15.35
N THR A 103 -21.63 -8.00 -16.17
CA THR A 103 -21.14 -8.81 -17.30
C THR A 103 -19.62 -8.69 -17.41
N GLY A 104 -18.95 -9.74 -17.87
CA GLY A 104 -17.50 -9.78 -18.05
C GLY A 104 -16.84 -10.97 -17.36
N ALA A 105 -15.51 -10.92 -17.24
CA ALA A 105 -14.69 -11.96 -16.60
C ALA A 105 -14.37 -11.68 -15.11
N PHE A 106 -14.86 -10.56 -14.58
CA PHE A 106 -14.61 -10.04 -13.24
C PHE A 106 -15.93 -9.69 -12.57
N ASP A 107 -15.95 -9.68 -11.23
CA ASP A 107 -17.13 -9.35 -10.42
C ASP A 107 -17.14 -7.89 -9.96
N GLY A 108 -15.97 -7.23 -9.97
CA GLY A 108 -15.89 -5.80 -9.74
C GLY A 108 -14.60 -5.15 -10.25
N VAL A 109 -14.65 -3.83 -10.33
CA VAL A 109 -13.56 -2.96 -10.79
C VAL A 109 -13.52 -1.71 -9.90
N CYS A 110 -12.34 -1.39 -9.37
CA CYS A 110 -12.13 -0.13 -8.65
C CYS A 110 -11.04 0.71 -9.33
N VAL A 111 -11.22 2.02 -9.34
CA VAL A 111 -10.26 3.01 -9.87
C VAL A 111 -9.87 3.95 -8.75
N TYR A 112 -8.56 4.13 -8.55
CA TYR A 112 -8.01 4.90 -7.43
C TYR A 112 -6.70 5.60 -7.82
N THR A 113 -6.33 6.67 -7.11
CA THR A 113 -5.00 7.28 -7.20
C THR A 113 -4.16 6.96 -5.98
N PHE A 114 -2.85 6.81 -6.19
CA PHE A 114 -1.85 6.77 -5.13
C PHE A 114 -0.71 7.72 -5.47
N PRO A 115 -0.11 8.40 -4.47
CA PRO A 115 1.00 9.32 -4.71
C PRO A 115 2.27 8.61 -5.18
N LYS A 116 2.44 7.31 -4.91
CA LYS A 116 3.61 6.53 -5.33
C LYS A 116 3.21 5.13 -5.82
N ASN A 117 4.01 4.59 -6.76
CA ASN A 117 3.75 3.29 -7.37
C ASN A 117 3.84 2.11 -6.37
N HIS A 118 4.61 2.21 -5.29
CA HIS A 118 4.70 1.14 -4.28
C HIS A 118 3.48 1.03 -3.37
N ASP A 119 2.72 2.11 -3.19
CA ASP A 119 1.48 2.09 -2.39
C ASP A 119 0.42 1.24 -3.10
N SER A 120 0.34 1.34 -4.44
CA SER A 120 -0.54 0.48 -5.25
C SER A 120 -0.15 -0.99 -5.14
N ARG A 121 1.15 -1.34 -5.14
CA ARG A 121 1.59 -2.72 -4.91
C ARG A 121 1.20 -3.21 -3.52
N THR A 122 1.41 -2.39 -2.49
CA THR A 122 1.03 -2.69 -1.11
C THR A 122 -0.48 -2.98 -1.00
N PHE A 123 -1.31 -2.14 -1.63
CA PHE A 123 -2.76 -2.36 -1.72
C PHE A 123 -3.12 -3.70 -2.38
N THR A 124 -2.50 -4.06 -3.51
CA THR A 124 -2.79 -5.35 -4.18
C THR A 124 -2.37 -6.57 -3.37
N CYS A 125 -1.28 -6.46 -2.59
CA CYS A 125 -0.88 -7.50 -1.65
C CYS A 125 -1.90 -7.64 -0.51
N LEU A 126 -2.41 -6.53 0.02
CA LEU A 126 -3.46 -6.54 1.04
C LEU A 126 -4.76 -7.18 0.52
N LEU A 127 -5.23 -6.78 -0.67
CA LEU A 127 -6.40 -7.41 -1.30
C LEU A 127 -6.21 -8.91 -1.53
N ARG A 128 -5.01 -9.35 -1.96
CA ARG A 128 -4.74 -10.79 -2.14
C ARG A 128 -4.64 -11.54 -0.80
N SER A 129 -4.25 -10.86 0.26
CA SER A 129 -4.19 -11.45 1.61
C SER A 129 -5.56 -11.50 2.31
N SER A 130 -6.52 -10.66 1.90
CA SER A 130 -7.89 -10.75 2.42
C SER A 130 -8.62 -11.92 1.77
N ALA A 131 -9.08 -12.85 2.61
CA ALA A 131 -9.77 -14.06 2.17
C ALA A 131 -11.10 -13.70 1.48
N GLY A 132 -11.17 -13.86 0.16
CA GLY A 132 -12.37 -13.55 -0.62
C GLY A 132 -12.15 -13.38 -2.12
N TYR A 133 -10.93 -13.09 -2.56
CA TYR A 133 -10.62 -12.89 -3.99
C TYR A 133 -9.89 -14.09 -4.60
N ASP A 134 -10.30 -14.49 -5.80
CA ASP A 134 -9.71 -15.58 -6.59
C ASP A 134 -8.70 -15.03 -7.61
N ARG A 135 -9.09 -13.97 -8.34
CA ARG A 135 -8.24 -13.27 -9.31
C ARG A 135 -8.24 -11.77 -9.02
N ILE A 136 -7.06 -11.16 -9.10
CA ILE A 136 -6.87 -9.71 -8.95
C ILE A 136 -5.86 -9.27 -10.01
N GLU A 137 -6.29 -8.35 -10.88
CA GLU A 137 -5.46 -7.75 -11.92
C GLU A 137 -5.44 -6.23 -11.77
N THR A 138 -4.24 -5.65 -11.73
CA THR A 138 -4.05 -4.22 -11.50
C THR A 138 -3.30 -3.60 -12.67
N THR A 139 -3.93 -2.60 -13.28
CA THR A 139 -3.40 -1.86 -14.42
C THR A 139 -3.12 -0.42 -14.01
N LYS A 140 -1.90 0.05 -14.23
CA LYS A 140 -1.58 1.48 -14.13
C LYS A 140 -2.18 2.18 -15.36
N LEU A 141 -3.06 3.14 -15.12
CA LEU A 141 -3.69 3.95 -16.16
C LEU A 141 -2.85 5.21 -16.42
N MET A 142 -2.96 5.75 -17.63
CA MET A 142 -2.38 7.03 -18.02
C MET A 142 -3.41 7.83 -18.81
N ALA A 143 -3.33 9.16 -18.74
CA ALA A 143 -4.19 10.02 -19.55
C ALA A 143 -3.85 9.87 -21.04
N SER A 144 -4.84 10.06 -21.92
CA SER A 144 -4.64 10.00 -23.37
C SER A 144 -3.65 11.05 -23.88
N ALA A 145 -3.59 12.23 -23.23
CA ALA A 145 -2.61 13.27 -23.50
C ALA A 145 -1.17 12.79 -23.20
N ASP A 146 -0.95 12.18 -22.03
CA ASP A 146 0.35 11.63 -21.63
C ASP A 146 0.78 10.48 -22.54
N ALA A 147 -0.15 9.57 -22.87
CA ALA A 147 0.09 8.49 -23.82
C ALA A 147 0.55 9.02 -25.20
N ALA A 148 -0.09 10.09 -25.70
CA ALA A 148 0.30 10.75 -26.94
C ALA A 148 1.67 11.45 -26.85
N MET A 149 2.04 12.02 -25.70
CA MET A 149 3.37 12.57 -25.47
C MET A 149 4.45 11.47 -25.42
N CYS A 150 4.19 10.36 -24.73
CA CYS A 150 5.06 9.18 -24.71
C CYS A 150 5.30 8.62 -26.12
N ALA A 151 4.25 8.52 -26.96
CA ALA A 151 4.39 8.07 -28.34
C ALA A 151 5.25 9.02 -29.21
N LYS A 152 5.12 10.35 -29.02
CA LYS A 152 5.97 11.34 -29.68
C LYS A 152 7.44 11.20 -29.24
N ALA A 153 7.68 11.11 -27.93
CA ALA A 153 9.01 10.92 -27.36
C ALA A 153 9.69 9.63 -27.85
N ALA A 154 8.95 8.51 -27.88
CA ALA A 154 9.46 7.24 -28.40
C ALA A 154 9.92 7.36 -29.87
N ARG A 155 9.15 8.05 -30.73
CA ARG A 155 9.51 8.33 -32.13
C ARG A 155 10.76 9.20 -32.26
N GLU A 156 11.02 10.09 -31.31
CA GLU A 156 12.25 10.91 -31.29
C GLU A 156 13.48 10.12 -30.83
N VAL A 157 13.32 9.19 -29.88
CA VAL A 157 14.38 8.27 -29.44
C VAL A 157 14.71 7.27 -30.56
N GLU A 158 13.72 6.69 -31.22
CA GLU A 158 13.91 5.79 -32.36
C GLU A 158 14.71 6.44 -33.49
N LYS A 159 14.43 7.72 -33.80
CA LYS A 159 15.20 8.53 -34.77
C LYS A 159 16.64 8.82 -34.33
N GLN A 160 16.95 8.77 -33.04
CA GLN A 160 18.31 8.94 -32.50
C GLN A 160 19.09 7.62 -32.52
N LEU A 161 18.42 6.48 -32.32
CA LEU A 161 19.02 5.15 -32.39
C LEU A 161 19.31 4.67 -33.83
N LYS A 162 18.66 5.25 -34.84
CA LYS A 162 18.84 4.94 -36.27
C LYS A 162 19.80 5.89 -37.00
N LYS A 163 20.60 6.67 -36.26
CA LYS A 163 21.63 7.59 -36.77
C LYS A 163 23.01 7.11 -36.36
#